data_AF-A0A928JLS6-F1
#
_entry.id   AF-A0A928JLS6-F1
#
_cell.length_a   1.000
_cell.length_b   1.000
_cell.length_c   1.000
_cell.angle_alpha   90.00
_cell.angle_beta   90.00
_cell.angle_gamma   90.00
#
_symmetry.space_group_name_H-M   'P 1'
#
loop_
_entity.id
_entity.type
_entity.pdbx_description
1 polymer ?
#
loop_
_entity_poly.entity_id
_entity_poly.type
_entity_poly.pdbx_seq_one_letter_code
_entity_poly.pdbx_strand_id
1 'polypeptide(L)'
;MAQKVKLQRPESGPLYDSNGNQVANVPETKPIYKKWWFWVIAALLLIGLVTALGSDDNKKSNDTSNNSSVEATTAVTSTYSMDQLEVRQDSNGEWVAFAGDTVASDYTGIAKNAQGSWYVENGKVNFSKSGNVTFNDVMYTLQGGKVTAEAEVVNGTTKKVEKTQFRVGETLTFSDKSITFVSANDNFTGYNAYADIPAGMKVLQVTFDFANNSNTDFFINSGEFDCYADNESCEFFIWTDNASFMETLSPGRQASGKSAYFLIPENANSIVVEYEKNIFTSDHVEFIVK
;
A
#
# COMPACT_ATOMS: atom_id res chain seq x y z
N MET A 1 16.17 18.39 55.36
CA MET A 1 16.18 17.49 54.18
C MET A 1 14.73 17.28 53.77
N ALA A 2 14.37 17.48 52.50
CA ALA A 2 13.01 17.25 52.01
C ALA A 2 13.05 16.27 50.83
N GLN A 3 12.31 15.17 50.95
CA GLN A 3 12.38 14.04 50.03
C GLN A 3 11.38 14.27 48.88
N LYS A 4 11.87 14.47 47.65
CA LYS A 4 10.99 14.57 46.47
C LYS A 4 10.45 13.18 46.12
N VAL A 5 9.15 12.95 46.34
CA VAL A 5 8.44 11.77 45.86
C VAL A 5 8.21 11.92 44.35
N LYS A 6 8.66 10.95 43.56
CA LYS A 6 8.26 10.82 42.15
C LYS A 6 6.82 10.28 42.11
N LEU A 7 5.88 11.06 41.61
CA LEU A 7 4.57 10.56 41.23
C LEU A 7 4.68 9.80 39.90
N GLN A 8 4.31 8.53 39.88
CA GLN A 8 4.10 7.79 38.63
C GLN A 8 2.73 8.16 38.07
N ARG A 9 2.65 8.48 36.78
CA ARG A 9 1.43 8.88 36.08
C ARG A 9 0.76 7.64 35.49
N PRO A 10 -0.51 7.32 35.83
CA PRO A 10 -1.25 6.27 35.13
C PRO A 10 -1.62 6.73 33.71
N GLU A 11 -1.59 5.80 32.75
CA GLU A 11 -1.76 6.11 31.32
C GLU A 11 -3.22 6.38 30.91
N SER A 12 -4.20 5.99 31.73
CA SER A 12 -5.58 6.48 31.61
C SER A 12 -6.35 6.34 32.94
N GLY A 13 -7.27 7.27 33.20
CA GLY A 13 -8.09 7.30 34.41
C GLY A 13 -8.23 8.70 35.03
N PRO A 14 -9.23 8.93 35.91
CA PRO A 14 -9.41 10.20 36.61
C PRO A 14 -8.23 10.51 37.54
N LEU A 15 -7.84 11.79 37.61
CA LEU A 15 -6.80 12.26 38.53
C LEU A 15 -7.40 12.55 39.90
N TYR A 16 -6.74 12.05 40.95
CA TYR A 16 -7.11 12.24 42.35
C TYR A 16 -6.10 13.14 43.06
N ASP A 17 -6.57 13.98 43.99
CA ASP A 17 -5.69 14.71 44.91
C ASP A 17 -5.13 13.81 46.01
N SER A 18 -4.24 14.38 46.85
CA SER A 18 -3.63 13.70 48.00
C SER A 18 -4.62 13.30 49.10
N ASN A 19 -5.89 13.69 48.99
CA ASN A 19 -6.97 13.41 49.93
C ASN A 19 -8.01 12.43 49.35
N GLY A 20 -7.81 11.95 48.11
CA GLY A 20 -8.70 11.02 47.41
C GLY A 20 -9.85 11.67 46.65
N ASN A 21 -9.88 13.00 46.47
CA ASN A 21 -10.92 13.69 45.70
C ASN A 21 -10.55 13.75 44.22
N GLN A 22 -11.52 13.51 43.34
CA GLN A 22 -11.36 13.65 41.90
C GLN A 22 -11.24 15.14 41.51
N VAL A 23 -10.11 15.53 40.90
CA VAL A 23 -9.78 16.95 40.66
C VAL A 23 -10.06 17.46 39.25
N ALA A 24 -10.19 16.59 38.26
CA ALA A 24 -10.67 16.95 36.93
C ALA A 24 -11.17 15.72 36.14
N ASN A 25 -12.16 15.94 35.28
CA ASN A 25 -12.36 15.06 34.12
C ASN A 25 -11.38 15.50 33.03
N VAL A 26 -10.56 14.58 32.54
CA VAL A 26 -9.92 14.75 31.23
C VAL A 26 -11.04 14.76 30.19
N PRO A 27 -11.16 15.77 29.32
CA PRO A 27 -12.21 15.77 28.30
C PRO A 27 -11.97 14.64 27.30
N GLU A 28 -12.94 13.73 27.17
CA GLU A 28 -12.98 12.77 26.05
C GLU A 28 -13.00 13.54 24.72
N THR A 29 -11.94 13.41 23.94
CA THR A 29 -11.91 13.84 22.55
C THR A 29 -12.74 12.89 21.70
N LYS A 30 -14.06 13.14 21.67
CA LYS A 30 -14.99 12.41 20.80
C LYS A 30 -14.57 12.60 19.34
N PRO A 31 -14.55 11.54 18.51
CA PRO A 31 -14.20 11.70 17.11
C PRO A 31 -15.30 12.49 16.38
N ILE A 32 -14.93 13.66 15.85
CA ILE A 32 -15.86 14.57 15.18
C ILE A 32 -15.97 14.21 13.69
N TYR A 33 -16.63 13.09 13.38
CA TYR A 33 -17.07 12.80 12.00
C TYR A 33 -18.59 12.76 11.88
N LYS A 34 -19.19 13.86 11.44
CA LYS A 34 -20.54 13.86 10.84
C LYS A 34 -20.39 13.94 9.33
N LYS A 35 -20.35 12.77 8.67
CA LYS A 35 -20.23 12.66 7.20
C LYS A 35 -21.52 13.15 6.50
N TRP A 36 -21.63 14.46 6.27
CA TRP A 36 -22.81 15.10 5.64
C TRP A 36 -22.96 14.74 4.14
N TRP A 37 -21.87 14.29 3.49
CA TRP A 37 -21.85 14.00 2.05
C TRP A 37 -22.70 12.79 1.60
N PHE A 38 -23.10 11.91 2.52
CA PHE A 38 -23.88 10.69 2.19
C PHE A 38 -25.29 10.95 1.63
N TRP A 39 -25.89 12.11 1.89
CA TRP A 39 -27.27 12.41 1.43
C TRP A 39 -27.35 12.94 0.00
N VAL A 40 -26.24 13.39 -0.60
CA VAL A 40 -26.23 13.94 -1.96
C VAL A 40 -26.28 12.82 -3.02
N ILE A 41 -25.60 11.69 -2.74
CA ILE A 41 -25.53 10.54 -3.67
C ILE A 41 -26.88 9.81 -3.76
N ALA A 42 -27.58 9.64 -2.63
CA ALA A 42 -28.89 8.98 -2.59
C ALA A 42 -29.97 9.70 -3.42
N ALA A 43 -29.86 11.02 -3.62
CA ALA A 43 -30.80 11.80 -4.42
C ALA A 43 -30.59 11.63 -5.95
N LEU A 44 -29.37 11.31 -6.40
CA LEU A 44 -29.04 11.16 -7.82
C LEU A 44 -29.38 9.77 -8.39
N LEU A 45 -29.42 8.73 -7.54
CA LEU A 45 -29.70 7.35 -7.96
C LEU A 45 -31.17 7.07 -8.32
N LEU A 46 -32.11 7.99 -8.04
CA LEU A 46 -33.55 7.80 -8.29
C LEU A 46 -34.05 8.34 -9.65
N ILE A 47 -33.18 8.98 -10.45
CA ILE A 47 -33.61 9.69 -11.69
C ILE A 47 -33.20 8.94 -12.98
N GLY A 48 -32.34 7.92 -12.92
CA GLY A 48 -31.71 7.30 -14.09
C GLY A 48 -31.95 5.80 -14.30
N LEU A 49 -33.20 5.33 -14.43
CA LEU A 49 -33.48 3.91 -14.72
C LEU A 49 -34.63 3.67 -15.72
N VAL A 50 -34.46 4.21 -16.93
CA VAL A 50 -35.30 3.99 -18.13
C VAL A 50 -34.41 4.14 -19.37
N THR A 51 -34.28 3.22 -20.34
CA THR A 51 -34.66 1.80 -20.49
C THR A 51 -33.78 1.18 -21.60
N ALA A 52 -33.19 0.00 -21.40
CA ALA A 52 -32.60 -0.80 -22.49
C ALA A 52 -32.66 -2.30 -22.17
N LEU A 53 -33.46 -3.05 -22.93
CA LEU A 53 -33.60 -4.51 -22.86
C LEU A 53 -33.39 -5.11 -24.26
N GLY A 54 -32.75 -6.29 -24.31
CA GLY A 54 -32.61 -7.12 -25.50
C GLY A 54 -31.21 -7.08 -26.15
N SER A 55 -30.72 -8.16 -26.76
CA SER A 55 -31.22 -9.55 -26.75
C SER A 55 -30.09 -10.49 -27.19
N ASP A 56 -30.12 -11.75 -26.77
CA ASP A 56 -29.18 -12.80 -27.20
C ASP A 56 -29.16 -13.02 -28.71
N ASP A 57 -28.02 -13.50 -29.24
CA ASP A 57 -28.06 -14.69 -30.11
C ASP A 57 -26.74 -15.47 -30.18
N ASN A 58 -26.85 -16.80 -30.32
CA ASN A 58 -25.74 -17.76 -30.29
C ASN A 58 -25.08 -17.96 -31.67
N LYS A 59 -23.75 -18.19 -31.71
CA LYS A 59 -23.18 -19.08 -32.73
C LYS A 59 -21.90 -19.82 -32.31
N LYS A 60 -21.91 -21.13 -32.57
CA LYS A 60 -20.91 -22.14 -32.18
C LYS A 60 -20.11 -22.58 -33.42
N SER A 61 -18.78 -22.77 -33.32
CA SER A 61 -18.01 -23.62 -34.25
C SER A 61 -16.60 -24.00 -33.75
N ASN A 62 -16.49 -25.27 -33.36
CA ASN A 62 -15.36 -26.23 -33.38
C ASN A 62 -13.87 -25.80 -33.54
N ASP A 63 -13.07 -26.30 -32.60
CA ASP A 63 -11.83 -27.10 -32.74
C ASP A 63 -10.73 -26.75 -33.76
N THR A 64 -9.49 -26.68 -33.27
CA THR A 64 -8.47 -27.73 -33.54
C THR A 64 -7.39 -27.74 -32.45
N SER A 65 -7.00 -28.93 -32.01
CA SER A 65 -5.98 -29.21 -30.99
C SER A 65 -4.55 -28.92 -31.46
N ASN A 66 -3.67 -28.51 -30.54
CA ASN A 66 -2.25 -28.84 -30.61
C ASN A 66 -1.72 -29.19 -29.21
N ASN A 67 -1.28 -30.43 -29.06
CA ASN A 67 -0.86 -31.01 -27.80
C ASN A 67 0.66 -30.86 -27.60
N SER A 68 1.08 -29.96 -26.71
CA SER A 68 2.44 -29.92 -26.18
C SER A 68 2.42 -30.34 -24.72
N SER A 69 3.25 -31.34 -24.39
CA SER A 69 3.28 -31.99 -23.08
C SER A 69 3.69 -31.02 -21.96
N VAL A 70 2.73 -30.60 -21.16
CA VAL A 70 2.97 -29.98 -19.86
C VAL A 70 3.30 -31.08 -18.87
N GLU A 71 4.50 -31.05 -18.28
CA GLU A 71 4.82 -31.89 -17.13
C GLU A 71 3.98 -31.44 -15.93
N ALA A 72 2.94 -32.21 -15.63
CA ALA A 72 2.06 -31.97 -14.48
C ALA A 72 2.86 -32.15 -13.19
N THR A 73 3.33 -31.02 -12.63
CA THR A 73 3.95 -30.99 -11.31
C THR A 73 2.84 -31.06 -10.27
N THR A 74 2.86 -32.12 -9.45
CA THR A 74 1.82 -32.42 -8.45
C THR A 74 1.63 -31.26 -7.48
N ALA A 75 0.38 -30.80 -7.31
CA ALA A 75 0.05 -29.75 -6.37
C ALA A 75 0.29 -30.22 -4.91
N VAL A 76 1.37 -29.75 -4.31
CA VAL A 76 1.60 -29.85 -2.86
C VAL A 76 0.86 -28.70 -2.20
N THR A 77 -0.16 -29.02 -1.39
CA THR A 77 -0.83 -28.04 -0.54
C THR A 77 0.16 -27.52 0.49
N SER A 78 0.63 -26.29 0.33
CA SER A 78 1.63 -25.72 1.24
C SER A 78 1.01 -25.42 2.62
N THR A 79 1.70 -25.81 3.68
CA THR A 79 1.30 -25.58 5.08
C THR A 79 1.34 -24.09 5.49
N TYR A 80 1.91 -23.24 4.65
CA TYR A 80 2.17 -21.83 4.90
C TYR A 80 1.34 -20.94 3.98
N SER A 81 0.75 -19.88 4.55
CA SER A 81 0.19 -18.79 3.77
C SER A 81 1.29 -17.79 3.38
N MET A 82 1.20 -17.17 2.20
CA MET A 82 2.26 -16.31 1.63
C MET A 82 2.60 -15.10 2.51
N ASP A 83 1.60 -14.54 3.19
CA ASP A 83 1.71 -13.42 4.12
C ASP A 83 2.48 -13.75 5.41
N GLN A 84 2.69 -15.04 5.70
CA GLN A 84 3.43 -15.51 6.86
C GLN A 84 4.92 -15.74 6.58
N LEU A 85 5.38 -15.53 5.34
CA LEU A 85 6.73 -15.88 4.88
C LEU A 85 7.57 -14.66 4.49
N GLU A 86 8.75 -14.52 5.12
CA GLU A 86 9.77 -13.53 4.77
C GLU A 86 11.00 -14.19 4.14
N VAL A 87 11.51 -13.62 3.04
CA VAL A 87 12.77 -14.04 2.39
C VAL A 87 13.95 -13.21 2.91
N ARG A 88 14.78 -13.80 3.77
CA ARG A 88 15.96 -13.16 4.38
C ARG A 88 17.20 -14.05 4.25
N GLN A 89 18.39 -13.48 4.43
CA GLN A 89 19.63 -14.27 4.43
C GLN A 89 19.80 -15.03 5.74
N ASP A 90 20.24 -16.29 5.65
CA ASP A 90 20.65 -17.08 6.81
C ASP A 90 22.08 -16.75 7.27
N SER A 91 22.59 -17.48 8.29
CA SER A 91 23.96 -17.30 8.80
C SER A 91 25.07 -17.63 7.78
N ASN A 92 24.74 -18.28 6.67
CA ASN A 92 25.65 -18.65 5.59
C ASN A 92 25.56 -17.69 4.39
N GLY A 93 24.64 -16.71 4.44
CA GLY A 93 24.35 -15.79 3.34
C GLY A 93 23.41 -16.34 2.27
N GLU A 94 22.83 -17.53 2.47
CA GLU A 94 21.82 -18.08 1.56
C GLU A 94 20.47 -17.38 1.76
N TRP A 95 19.77 -17.07 0.68
CA TRP A 95 18.44 -16.46 0.74
C TRP A 95 17.38 -17.55 0.96
N VAL A 96 16.69 -17.47 2.09
CA VAL A 96 15.84 -18.54 2.65
C VAL A 96 14.49 -17.96 3.07
N ALA A 97 13.42 -18.74 2.93
CA ALA A 97 12.09 -18.37 3.41
C ALA A 97 11.91 -18.77 4.89
N PHE A 98 11.43 -17.84 5.70
CA PHE A 98 11.16 -18.03 7.12
C PHE A 98 9.69 -17.79 7.45
N ALA A 99 9.10 -18.70 8.24
CA ALA A 99 7.84 -18.49 8.95
C ALA A 99 8.18 -17.99 10.37
N GLY A 100 8.11 -16.67 10.57
CA GLY A 100 8.66 -16.03 11.77
C GLY A 100 10.15 -16.31 11.90
N ASP A 101 10.56 -17.03 12.95
CA ASP A 101 11.97 -17.41 13.17
C ASP A 101 12.34 -18.83 12.70
N THR A 102 11.38 -19.58 12.14
CA THR A 102 11.63 -20.96 11.65
C THR A 102 11.82 -20.97 10.14
N VAL A 103 12.84 -21.67 9.64
CA VAL A 103 13.03 -21.91 8.19
C VAL A 103 11.91 -22.79 7.65
N ALA A 104 11.20 -22.33 6.62
CA ALA A 104 10.16 -23.09 5.94
C ALA A 104 10.78 -24.04 4.88
N SER A 105 11.54 -25.03 5.35
CA SER A 105 12.41 -25.88 4.52
C SER A 105 11.70 -26.73 3.47
N ASP A 106 10.41 -26.98 3.64
CA ASP A 106 9.52 -27.73 2.74
C ASP A 106 8.74 -26.81 1.78
N TYR A 107 8.82 -25.49 1.95
CA TYR A 107 8.08 -24.54 1.12
C TYR A 107 8.62 -24.49 -0.31
N THR A 108 7.72 -24.60 -1.29
CA THR A 108 7.98 -24.31 -2.70
C THR A 108 6.83 -23.47 -3.23
N GLY A 109 7.13 -22.30 -3.78
CA GLY A 109 6.14 -21.28 -4.13
C GLY A 109 6.76 -19.90 -4.29
N ILE A 110 5.98 -18.86 -3.99
CA ILE A 110 6.41 -17.46 -4.07
C ILE A 110 6.41 -16.86 -2.66
N ALA A 111 7.53 -16.26 -2.24
CA ALA A 111 7.65 -15.57 -0.95
C ALA A 111 8.25 -14.17 -1.12
N LYS A 112 8.04 -13.27 -0.15
CA LYS A 112 8.30 -11.83 -0.32
C LYS A 112 9.41 -11.33 0.62
N ASN A 113 10.06 -10.25 0.21
CA ASN A 113 10.85 -9.39 1.09
C ASN A 113 10.82 -7.92 0.62
N ALA A 114 11.55 -7.05 1.29
CA ALA A 114 11.63 -5.62 0.96
C ALA A 114 12.10 -5.31 -0.49
N GLN A 115 12.71 -6.28 -1.19
CA GLN A 115 13.21 -6.12 -2.57
C GLN A 115 12.27 -6.73 -3.63
N GLY A 116 11.17 -7.39 -3.23
CA GLY A 116 10.15 -7.95 -4.11
C GLY A 116 9.74 -9.40 -3.77
N SER A 117 9.01 -10.02 -4.69
CA SER A 117 8.62 -11.44 -4.62
C SER A 117 9.67 -12.33 -5.31
N TRP A 118 9.94 -13.50 -4.72
CA TRP A 118 10.95 -14.46 -5.17
C TRP A 118 10.36 -15.87 -5.25
N TYR A 119 10.81 -16.65 -6.24
CA TYR A 119 10.52 -18.07 -6.33
C TYR A 119 11.42 -18.86 -5.38
N VAL A 120 10.77 -19.56 -4.46
CA VAL A 120 11.39 -20.39 -3.42
C VAL A 120 11.13 -21.86 -3.77
N GLU A 121 12.15 -22.69 -3.61
CA GLU A 121 12.12 -24.13 -3.89
C GLU A 121 12.89 -24.84 -2.78
N ASN A 122 12.21 -25.73 -2.05
CA ASN A 122 12.71 -26.38 -0.83
C ASN A 122 13.27 -25.37 0.20
N GLY A 123 12.49 -24.32 0.47
CA GLY A 123 12.80 -23.26 1.44
C GLY A 123 13.87 -22.25 1.02
N LYS A 124 14.54 -22.42 -0.13
CA LYS A 124 15.60 -21.52 -0.63
C LYS A 124 15.18 -20.77 -1.90
N VAL A 125 15.65 -19.54 -2.08
CA VAL A 125 15.43 -18.78 -3.33
C VAL A 125 16.20 -19.46 -4.47
N ASN A 126 15.49 -19.86 -5.53
CA ASN A 126 16.12 -20.43 -6.72
C ASN A 126 16.38 -19.33 -7.76
N PHE A 127 17.55 -18.70 -7.67
CA PHE A 127 18.04 -17.67 -8.59
C PHE A 127 18.24 -18.14 -10.05
N SER A 128 18.19 -19.45 -10.33
CA SER A 128 18.26 -19.97 -11.71
C SER A 128 16.89 -20.02 -12.40
N LYS A 129 15.78 -19.97 -11.65
CA LYS A 129 14.42 -20.09 -12.19
C LYS A 129 14.07 -18.88 -13.05
N SER A 130 13.61 -19.11 -14.27
CA SER A 130 13.07 -18.09 -15.17
C SER A 130 11.91 -18.66 -16.00
N GLY A 131 11.08 -17.79 -16.57
CA GLY A 131 9.84 -18.18 -17.25
C GLY A 131 8.62 -18.16 -16.32
N ASN A 132 7.52 -18.78 -16.75
CA ASN A 132 6.24 -18.68 -16.03
C ASN A 132 6.05 -19.86 -15.06
N VAL A 133 5.62 -19.57 -13.83
CA VAL A 133 5.15 -20.57 -12.86
C VAL A 133 3.75 -20.20 -12.38
N THR A 134 2.88 -21.18 -12.16
CA THR A 134 1.55 -20.92 -11.56
C THR A 134 1.57 -21.38 -10.10
N PHE A 135 1.11 -20.51 -9.19
CA PHE A 135 1.00 -20.78 -7.76
C PHE A 135 -0.28 -20.10 -7.24
N ASN A 136 -1.13 -20.83 -6.52
CA ASN A 136 -2.42 -20.36 -6.01
C ASN A 136 -3.26 -19.60 -7.07
N ASP A 137 -3.45 -20.23 -8.24
CA ASP A 137 -4.21 -19.70 -9.40
C ASP A 137 -3.70 -18.36 -10.00
N VAL A 138 -2.53 -17.88 -9.56
CA VAL A 138 -1.80 -16.76 -10.15
C VAL A 138 -0.57 -17.28 -10.92
N MET A 139 -0.41 -16.82 -12.16
CA MET A 139 0.78 -17.01 -12.97
C MET A 139 1.80 -15.91 -12.69
N TYR A 140 3.01 -16.30 -12.29
CA TYR A 140 4.14 -15.43 -12.02
C TYR A 140 5.18 -15.58 -13.15
N THR A 141 5.57 -14.48 -13.78
CA THR A 141 6.73 -14.45 -14.67
C THR A 141 7.98 -14.20 -13.85
N LEU A 142 8.98 -15.06 -14.03
CA LEU A 142 10.25 -15.03 -13.29
C LEU A 142 11.43 -14.67 -14.19
N GLN A 143 12.36 -13.89 -13.65
CA GLN A 143 13.69 -13.66 -14.21
C GLN A 143 14.73 -13.78 -13.10
N GLY A 144 15.61 -14.78 -13.18
CA GLY A 144 16.67 -14.99 -12.17
C GLY A 144 16.14 -15.23 -10.76
N GLY A 145 15.04 -15.97 -10.63
CA GLY A 145 14.33 -16.24 -9.37
C GLY A 145 13.41 -15.11 -8.90
N LYS A 146 13.54 -13.89 -9.43
CA LYS A 146 12.69 -12.74 -9.05
C LYS A 146 11.41 -12.70 -9.88
N VAL A 147 10.28 -12.40 -9.26
CA VAL A 147 9.01 -12.10 -9.96
C VAL A 147 9.11 -10.76 -10.68
N THR A 148 8.69 -10.73 -11.95
CA THR A 148 8.65 -9.52 -12.80
C THR A 148 7.25 -9.17 -13.30
N ALA A 149 6.31 -10.11 -13.31
CA ALA A 149 4.89 -9.88 -13.60
C ALA A 149 4.01 -10.95 -12.95
N GLU A 150 2.73 -10.63 -12.73
CA GLU A 150 1.72 -11.50 -12.10
C GLU A 150 0.40 -11.45 -12.91
N ALA A 151 -0.31 -12.58 -13.04
CA ALA A 151 -1.59 -12.67 -13.75
C ALA A 151 -2.52 -13.74 -13.17
N GLU A 152 -3.74 -13.36 -12.77
CA GLU A 152 -4.80 -14.28 -12.33
C GLU A 152 -5.28 -15.15 -13.50
N VAL A 153 -5.47 -16.45 -13.25
CA VAL A 153 -6.05 -17.38 -14.22
C VAL A 153 -7.54 -17.55 -13.96
N VAL A 154 -8.37 -16.71 -14.58
CA VAL A 154 -9.83 -16.79 -14.44
C VAL A 154 -10.43 -17.50 -15.65
N ASN A 155 -11.06 -18.66 -15.44
CA ASN A 155 -11.68 -19.48 -16.50
C ASN A 155 -10.75 -19.75 -17.70
N GLY A 156 -9.47 -20.04 -17.43
CA GLY A 156 -8.44 -20.28 -18.46
C GLY A 156 -7.97 -19.02 -19.22
N THR A 157 -8.45 -17.84 -18.84
CA THR A 157 -8.02 -16.55 -19.39
C THR A 157 -7.11 -15.85 -18.37
N THR A 158 -5.92 -15.43 -18.78
CA THR A 158 -5.01 -14.67 -17.92
C THR A 158 -5.39 -13.20 -17.86
N LYS A 159 -5.79 -12.71 -16.69
CA LYS A 159 -5.96 -11.29 -16.39
C LYS A 159 -4.71 -10.79 -15.67
N LYS A 160 -4.05 -9.75 -16.19
CA LYS A 160 -2.89 -9.14 -15.52
C LYS A 160 -3.29 -8.67 -14.12
N VAL A 161 -2.55 -9.10 -13.10
CA VAL A 161 -2.66 -8.53 -11.75
C VAL A 161 -1.92 -7.21 -11.82
N GLU A 162 -2.68 -6.12 -11.76
CA GLU A 162 -2.07 -4.81 -11.61
C GLU A 162 -1.52 -4.69 -10.19
N LYS A 163 -0.23 -4.37 -10.09
CA LYS A 163 0.43 -4.18 -8.80
C LYS A 163 -0.25 -3.04 -8.04
N THR A 164 -0.72 -3.31 -6.83
CA THR A 164 -1.44 -2.36 -5.99
C THR A 164 -0.57 -1.72 -4.90
N GLN A 165 0.52 -2.37 -4.47
CA GLN A 165 1.38 -1.90 -3.38
C GLN A 165 2.79 -1.58 -3.90
N PHE A 166 3.32 -0.40 -3.55
CA PHE A 166 4.61 0.11 -4.02
C PHE A 166 5.49 0.56 -2.85
N ARG A 167 6.78 0.26 -2.91
CA ARG A 167 7.79 0.67 -1.90
C ARG A 167 8.69 1.78 -2.46
N VAL A 168 9.45 2.43 -1.58
CA VAL A 168 10.44 3.45 -1.95
C VAL A 168 11.41 2.89 -3.00
N GLY A 169 11.64 3.66 -4.06
CA GLY A 169 12.41 3.29 -5.25
C GLY A 169 11.59 2.65 -6.38
N GLU A 170 10.30 2.35 -6.17
CA GLU A 170 9.45 1.71 -7.18
C GLU A 170 8.59 2.71 -7.97
N THR A 171 8.28 2.36 -9.21
CA THR A 171 7.43 3.16 -10.11
C THR A 171 6.11 2.46 -10.39
N LEU A 172 5.02 3.16 -10.12
CA LEU A 172 3.69 2.89 -10.64
C LEU A 172 3.62 3.41 -12.08
N THR A 173 3.38 2.52 -13.04
CA THR A 173 3.31 2.87 -14.47
C THR A 173 1.90 2.61 -15.00
N PHE A 174 1.27 3.67 -15.50
CA PHE A 174 0.06 3.61 -16.30
C PHE A 174 0.41 3.70 -17.79
N SER A 175 -0.58 3.60 -18.68
CA SER A 175 -0.38 3.85 -20.11
C SER A 175 -0.10 5.31 -20.46
N ASP A 176 -0.53 6.25 -19.61
CA ASP A 176 -0.54 7.70 -19.84
C ASP A 176 0.45 8.48 -18.97
N LYS A 177 0.87 7.92 -17.83
CA LYS A 177 1.72 8.57 -16.83
C LYS A 177 2.52 7.55 -16.01
N SER A 178 3.50 8.02 -15.27
CA SER A 178 4.15 7.22 -14.22
C SER A 178 4.42 8.04 -12.97
N ILE A 179 4.32 7.38 -11.82
CA ILE A 179 4.55 7.94 -10.49
C ILE A 179 5.61 7.08 -9.79
N THR A 180 6.76 7.65 -9.49
CA THR A 180 7.84 6.97 -8.76
C THR A 180 7.81 7.40 -7.31
N PHE A 181 7.80 6.45 -6.38
CA PHE A 181 7.88 6.72 -4.94
C PHE A 181 9.35 6.90 -4.56
N VAL A 182 9.81 8.14 -4.45
CA VAL A 182 11.24 8.48 -4.35
C VAL A 182 11.78 8.31 -2.93
N SER A 183 11.01 8.71 -1.92
CA SER A 183 11.42 8.59 -0.52
C SER A 183 10.24 8.69 0.44
N ALA A 184 10.42 8.13 1.62
CA ALA A 184 9.60 8.39 2.79
C ALA A 184 10.51 8.72 3.97
N ASN A 185 10.20 9.80 4.67
CA ASN A 185 10.85 10.23 5.89
C ASN A 185 9.76 10.41 6.96
N ASP A 186 9.60 9.41 7.82
CA ASP A 186 8.60 9.38 8.89
C ASP A 186 9.00 10.19 10.12
N ASN A 187 10.09 10.96 10.05
CA ASN A 187 10.59 11.83 11.10
C ASN A 187 11.12 13.14 10.49
N PHE A 188 10.32 13.77 9.63
CA PHE A 188 10.66 15.04 9.00
C PHE A 188 10.63 16.18 10.02
N THR A 189 11.70 16.97 10.08
CA THR A 189 11.85 18.12 11.01
C THR A 189 12.08 19.44 10.28
N GLY A 190 11.96 19.47 8.95
CA GLY A 190 12.26 20.63 8.09
C GLY A 190 11.13 21.64 7.97
N TYR A 191 10.25 21.73 8.97
CA TYR A 191 9.06 22.57 8.96
C TYR A 191 9.25 23.90 9.69
N ASN A 192 8.27 24.79 9.57
CA ASN A 192 8.29 26.11 10.16
C ASN A 192 8.36 26.04 11.70
N ALA A 193 9.17 26.89 12.33
CA ALA A 193 9.33 26.94 13.80
C ALA A 193 8.04 27.29 14.58
N TYR A 194 7.00 27.78 13.90
CA TYR A 194 5.67 28.04 14.47
C TYR A 194 4.65 26.91 14.21
N ALA A 195 5.06 25.80 13.60
CA ALA A 195 4.19 24.63 13.41
C ALA A 195 3.77 24.05 14.76
N ASP A 196 2.46 23.91 14.97
CA ASP A 196 1.91 23.21 16.13
C ASP A 196 1.90 21.71 15.84
N ILE A 197 2.74 20.95 16.55
CA ILE A 197 2.81 19.49 16.46
C ILE A 197 2.18 18.93 17.74
N PRO A 198 1.02 18.26 17.66
CA PRO A 198 0.37 17.69 18.84
C PRO A 198 1.28 16.69 19.55
N ALA A 199 1.21 16.63 20.89
CA ALA A 199 2.05 15.73 21.68
C ALA A 199 1.81 14.26 21.31
N GLY A 200 2.88 13.53 20.97
CA GLY A 200 2.81 12.15 20.49
C GLY A 200 2.62 12.02 18.97
N MET A 201 2.61 13.14 18.22
CA MET A 201 2.61 13.17 16.76
C MET A 201 3.98 13.61 16.23
N LYS A 202 4.29 13.17 15.01
CA LYS A 202 5.45 13.59 14.21
C LYS A 202 5.03 13.81 12.75
N VAL A 203 5.92 14.40 11.94
CA VAL A 203 5.62 14.69 10.53
C VAL A 203 6.23 13.63 9.61
N LEU A 204 5.38 13.01 8.80
CA LEU A 204 5.76 12.24 7.62
C LEU A 204 5.97 13.19 6.44
N GLN A 205 7.05 12.98 5.69
CA GLN A 205 7.24 13.47 4.33
C GLN A 205 7.31 12.28 3.39
N VAL A 206 6.48 12.26 2.35
CA VAL A 206 6.59 11.32 1.22
C VAL A 206 6.88 12.11 -0.06
N THR A 207 7.82 11.63 -0.87
CA THR A 207 8.30 12.32 -2.07
C THR A 207 8.06 11.48 -3.31
N PHE A 208 7.57 12.11 -4.37
CA PHE A 208 7.23 11.49 -5.65
C PHE A 208 7.85 12.21 -6.84
N ASP A 209 8.13 11.43 -7.89
CA ASP A 209 8.50 11.90 -9.21
C ASP A 209 7.40 11.51 -10.21
N PHE A 210 6.92 12.47 -11.00
CA PHE A 210 5.84 12.29 -11.97
C PHE A 210 6.35 12.49 -13.40
N ALA A 211 5.87 11.66 -14.33
CA ALA A 211 6.10 11.84 -15.77
C ALA A 211 4.78 11.74 -16.54
N ASN A 212 4.54 12.72 -17.43
CA ASN A 212 3.45 12.66 -18.40
C ASN A 212 3.93 11.95 -19.68
N ASN A 213 3.45 10.74 -19.88
CA ASN A 213 3.78 9.88 -21.03
C ASN A 213 2.69 9.93 -22.11
N SER A 214 1.66 10.77 -21.94
CA SER A 214 0.52 10.91 -22.84
C SER A 214 0.73 12.01 -23.89
N ASN A 215 -0.28 12.21 -24.74
CA ASN A 215 -0.36 13.26 -25.75
C ASN A 215 -1.23 14.47 -25.31
N THR A 216 -1.72 14.49 -24.07
CA THR A 216 -2.50 15.59 -23.48
C THR A 216 -1.82 16.13 -22.24
N ASP A 217 -2.27 17.29 -21.73
CA ASP A 217 -1.84 17.77 -20.41
C ASP A 217 -2.28 16.80 -19.30
N PHE A 218 -1.43 16.60 -18.29
CA PHE A 218 -1.69 15.78 -17.10
C PHE A 218 -1.57 16.68 -15.85
N PHE A 219 -2.60 16.70 -15.02
CA PHE A 219 -2.63 17.47 -13.77
C PHE A 219 -2.17 16.58 -12.61
N ILE A 220 -1.27 17.09 -11.76
CA ILE A 220 -0.85 16.44 -10.52
C ILE A 220 -1.25 17.29 -9.31
N ASN A 221 -1.71 16.63 -8.25
CA ASN A 221 -2.18 17.28 -7.04
C ASN A 221 -1.80 16.47 -5.79
N SER A 222 -1.24 17.12 -4.77
CA SER A 222 -0.96 16.47 -3.47
C SER A 222 -2.22 16.00 -2.75
N GLY A 223 -3.39 16.56 -3.09
CA GLY A 223 -4.70 16.10 -2.61
C GLY A 223 -5.26 14.85 -3.29
N GLU A 224 -4.49 14.18 -4.16
CA GLU A 224 -4.81 12.82 -4.66
C GLU A 224 -4.23 11.72 -3.75
N PHE A 225 -3.60 12.11 -2.64
CA PHE A 225 -2.93 11.21 -1.70
C PHE A 225 -3.58 11.26 -0.32
N ASP A 226 -3.99 10.10 0.20
CA ASP A 226 -4.49 9.96 1.57
C ASP A 226 -3.47 9.15 2.39
N CYS A 227 -3.28 9.52 3.65
CA CYS A 227 -2.38 8.80 4.57
C CYS A 227 -3.19 8.04 5.60
N TYR A 228 -2.72 6.84 5.93
CA TYR A 228 -3.22 6.03 7.04
C TYR A 228 -2.06 5.52 7.90
N ALA A 229 -2.17 5.67 9.21
CA ALA A 229 -1.25 5.14 10.21
C ALA A 229 -2.02 4.22 11.15
N ASP A 230 -1.60 2.95 11.29
CA ASP A 230 -2.34 1.91 12.04
C ASP A 230 -3.84 1.81 11.64
N ASN A 231 -4.13 2.02 10.35
CA ASN A 231 -5.47 2.10 9.73
C ASN A 231 -6.33 3.32 10.13
N GLU A 232 -5.79 4.30 10.85
CA GLU A 232 -6.44 5.59 11.11
C GLU A 232 -5.94 6.66 10.13
N SER A 233 -6.85 7.50 9.62
CA SER A 233 -6.53 8.55 8.63
C SER A 233 -5.68 9.67 9.24
N CYS A 234 -4.59 10.04 8.56
CA CYS A 234 -3.68 11.11 8.95
C CYS A 234 -4.21 12.50 8.54
N GLU A 235 -3.81 13.55 9.26
CA GLU A 235 -4.08 14.94 8.84
C GLU A 235 -2.99 15.45 7.89
N PHE A 236 -3.36 16.18 6.83
CA PHE A 236 -2.41 16.89 5.97
C PHE A 236 -1.64 17.97 6.73
N PHE A 237 -0.32 17.95 6.63
CA PHE A 237 0.57 18.89 7.32
C PHE A 237 1.02 20.02 6.39
N ILE A 238 0.57 21.25 6.66
CA ILE A 238 0.78 22.40 5.75
C ILE A 238 1.85 23.41 6.18
N TRP A 239 2.55 23.20 7.30
CA TRP A 239 3.48 24.17 7.88
C TRP A 239 4.93 24.03 7.38
N THR A 240 5.11 23.71 6.10
CA THR A 240 6.43 23.58 5.46
C THR A 240 6.48 24.32 4.13
N ASP A 241 7.67 24.71 3.68
CA ASP A 241 7.85 25.26 2.35
C ASP A 241 7.48 24.19 1.30
N ASN A 242 6.68 24.56 0.31
CA ASN A 242 6.11 23.66 -0.70
C ASN A 242 5.34 22.46 -0.10
N ALA A 243 4.53 22.71 0.95
CA ALA A 243 3.72 21.67 1.61
C ALA A 243 2.69 20.96 0.71
N SER A 244 2.34 21.57 -0.42
CA SER A 244 1.45 21.00 -1.42
C SER A 244 1.96 21.30 -2.83
N PHE A 245 1.51 20.51 -3.79
CA PHE A 245 1.77 20.74 -5.21
C PHE A 245 0.45 20.62 -5.98
N MET A 246 0.22 21.53 -6.92
CA MET A 246 -0.90 21.53 -7.86
C MET A 246 -0.39 22.11 -9.17
N GLU A 247 -0.09 21.26 -10.15
CA GLU A 247 0.51 21.72 -11.40
C GLU A 247 0.14 20.85 -12.61
N THR A 248 0.25 21.45 -13.79
CA THR A 248 -0.05 20.78 -15.07
C THR A 248 1.25 20.45 -15.79
N LEU A 249 1.45 19.17 -16.09
CA LEU A 249 2.54 18.65 -16.89
C LEU A 249 2.06 18.48 -18.33
N SER A 250 2.61 19.26 -19.27
CA SER A 250 2.36 19.03 -20.69
C SER A 250 3.03 17.75 -21.23
N PRO A 251 2.65 17.24 -22.41
CA PRO A 251 3.18 16.00 -22.98
C PRO A 251 4.72 15.89 -22.92
N GLY A 252 5.21 14.76 -22.42
CA GLY A 252 6.64 14.48 -22.26
C GLY A 252 7.35 15.27 -21.16
N ARG A 253 6.63 16.04 -20.32
CA ARG A 253 7.19 16.74 -19.16
C ARG A 253 7.21 15.85 -17.93
N GLN A 254 8.11 16.19 -17.02
CA GLN A 254 8.34 15.50 -15.76
C GLN A 254 8.44 16.52 -14.63
N ALA A 255 8.10 16.08 -13.42
CA ALA A 255 8.14 16.86 -12.20
C ALA A 255 8.71 16.01 -11.07
N SER A 256 9.91 16.37 -10.60
CA SER A 256 10.63 15.62 -9.58
C SER A 256 10.56 16.27 -8.20
N GLY A 257 10.74 15.47 -7.14
CA GLY A 257 10.85 15.94 -5.76
C GLY A 257 9.56 16.48 -5.15
N LYS A 258 8.39 16.08 -5.68
CA LYS A 258 7.08 16.57 -5.24
C LYS A 258 6.67 15.88 -3.95
N SER A 259 6.55 16.65 -2.87
CA SER A 259 6.33 16.12 -1.53
C SER A 259 4.89 16.33 -1.07
N ALA A 260 4.32 15.34 -0.39
CA ALA A 260 3.15 15.48 0.47
C ALA A 260 3.56 15.20 1.92
N TYR A 261 2.88 15.83 2.88
CA TYR A 261 3.24 15.80 4.28
C TYR A 261 2.02 15.51 5.15
N PHE A 262 2.21 14.70 6.19
CA PHE A 262 1.12 14.24 7.05
C PHE A 262 1.53 14.20 8.52
N LEU A 263 0.60 14.47 9.44
CA LEU A 263 0.75 14.23 10.87
C LEU A 263 0.45 12.75 11.16
N ILE A 264 1.43 12.04 11.73
CA ILE A 264 1.34 10.62 12.10
C ILE A 264 1.70 10.42 13.58
N PRO A 265 1.17 9.38 14.27
CA PRO A 265 1.61 9.03 15.61
C PRO A 265 3.10 8.67 15.67
N GLU A 266 3.80 9.06 16.73
CA GLU A 266 5.21 8.71 16.94
C GLU A 266 5.44 7.19 16.97
N ASN A 267 4.47 6.45 17.50
CA ASN A 267 4.49 5.01 17.72
C ASN A 267 3.74 4.19 16.66
N ALA A 268 3.35 4.79 15.52
CA ALA A 268 2.63 4.10 14.44
C ALA A 268 3.39 2.84 14.00
N ASN A 269 2.69 1.70 13.90
CA ASN A 269 3.29 0.41 13.55
C ASN A 269 3.31 0.18 12.04
N SER A 270 2.19 0.47 11.36
CA SER A 270 2.10 0.57 9.90
C SER A 270 1.85 2.00 9.44
N ILE A 271 2.38 2.35 8.27
CA ILE A 271 2.11 3.63 7.60
C ILE A 271 1.96 3.37 6.10
N VAL A 272 0.83 3.79 5.54
CA VAL A 272 0.50 3.67 4.11
C VAL A 272 0.05 5.04 3.60
N VAL A 273 0.46 5.37 2.37
CA VAL A 273 -0.10 6.51 1.63
C VAL A 273 -0.81 5.98 0.40
N GLU A 274 -2.14 6.06 0.38
CA GLU A 274 -2.96 5.73 -0.79
C GLU A 274 -2.82 6.82 -1.86
N TYR A 275 -2.91 6.44 -3.14
CA TYR A 275 -3.10 7.35 -4.27
C TYR A 275 -4.35 6.95 -5.03
N GLU A 276 -5.33 7.86 -5.09
CA GLU A 276 -6.58 7.63 -5.80
C GLU A 276 -6.36 7.70 -7.32
N LYS A 277 -6.45 6.56 -8.01
CA LYS A 277 -6.39 6.53 -9.48
C LYS A 277 -7.63 7.16 -10.11
N ASN A 278 -8.78 7.04 -9.45
CA ASN A 278 -10.08 7.47 -9.95
C ASN A 278 -11.11 7.64 -8.81
N ILE A 279 -11.43 8.90 -8.51
CA ILE A 279 -12.42 9.35 -7.51
C ILE A 279 -13.83 8.77 -7.69
N PHE A 280 -14.19 8.26 -8.88
CA PHE A 280 -15.51 7.69 -9.15
C PHE A 280 -15.60 6.18 -8.92
N THR A 281 -14.47 5.48 -8.86
CA THR A 281 -14.42 4.03 -8.67
C THR A 281 -13.79 3.60 -7.34
N SER A 282 -13.27 4.56 -6.55
CA SER A 282 -12.48 4.29 -5.34
C SER A 282 -11.31 3.33 -5.56
N ASP A 283 -10.80 3.31 -6.80
CA ASP A 283 -9.64 2.51 -7.19
C ASP A 283 -8.38 3.28 -6.84
N HIS A 284 -7.58 2.73 -5.93
CA HIS A 284 -6.36 3.34 -5.40
C HIS A 284 -5.16 2.39 -5.53
N VAL A 285 -3.99 2.87 -5.15
CA VAL A 285 -2.80 2.07 -4.87
C VAL A 285 -2.19 2.53 -3.57
N GLU A 286 -1.42 1.66 -2.94
CA GLU A 286 -0.79 1.91 -1.66
C GLU A 286 0.72 2.13 -1.84
N PHE A 287 1.23 3.24 -1.34
CA PHE A 287 2.66 3.50 -1.15
C PHE A 287 3.02 3.14 0.30
N ILE A 288 3.71 2.01 0.46
CA ILE A 288 4.04 1.44 1.77
C ILE A 288 5.26 2.17 2.36
N VAL A 289 5.03 2.94 3.42
CA VAL A 289 6.06 3.68 4.15
C VAL A 289 6.70 2.79 5.22
N LYS A 290 5.88 2.08 5.99
CA LYS A 290 6.29 1.23 7.11
C LYS A 290 5.37 0.03 7.23
#